data_AF-A0A957ILK9-F1
#
_entry.id   AF-A0A957ILK9-F1
#
_cell.length_a   1.000
_cell.length_b   1.000
_cell.length_c   1.000
_cell.angle_alpha   90.00
_cell.angle_beta   90.00
_cell.angle_gamma   90.00
#
_symmetry.space_group_name_H-M   'P 1'
#
loop_
_entity.id
_entity.type
_entity.pdbx_description
1 polymer ?
#
loop_
_entity_poly.entity_id
_entity_poly.type
_entity_poly.pdbx_seq_one_letter_code
_entity_poly.pdbx_strand_id
1 'polypeptide(L)'
;GTALILFSVWGLWRLQEKSSWRLALALGLAHILLGIAYPFLLYLVALVAVLLYLSKWIAEMRRESAAVDGEKRKKPGLFASFLSPSRSAFFLPLTGQYAIAFLIPLPLYIYFAYVLYTNEVFAAWDVQAATLSAPWPHYLLAYGPMLLLGALHLWRRPSERTAVTPLWMWVLAVALLLYAPLNPQRRFVQGVHVPLAILATLGLLRVILPWLIRSRPWRKLVQHPRYSSEGLAKLLIAGFLFVMSLSNLYIIASVSLSATLQPPDLLFRPLEEVTAVAWLRENGLETAVLLGDYQTGNYVAAQAGQHVVLGHWAETVAYEQKVADVARFYAADTPETWRQQFLQAQHVAYVWYGPREQALGGFDPETAVYLQPIYANTTITIYSVDQTP
;
A
#
# COMPACT_ATOMS: atom_id res chain seq x y z
N GLY A 1 9.02 -0.39 -5.42
CA GLY A 1 8.58 -0.39 -4.00
C GLY A 1 9.33 -1.42 -3.18
N THR A 2 8.86 -2.67 -3.15
CA THR A 2 9.35 -3.73 -2.23
C THR A 2 10.86 -3.98 -2.27
N ALA A 3 11.47 -4.02 -3.46
CA ALA A 3 12.92 -4.20 -3.59
C ALA A 3 13.73 -3.07 -2.94
N LEU A 4 13.24 -1.82 -3.03
CA LEU A 4 13.86 -0.66 -2.39
C LEU A 4 13.74 -0.76 -0.87
N ILE A 5 12.59 -1.19 -0.33
CA ILE A 5 12.44 -1.41 1.12
C ILE A 5 13.43 -2.49 1.59
N LEU A 6 13.51 -3.62 0.89
CA LEU A 6 14.45 -4.69 1.24
C LEU A 6 15.90 -4.20 1.23
N PHE A 7 16.30 -3.48 0.18
CA PHE A 7 17.63 -2.87 0.09
C PHE A 7 17.87 -1.89 1.23
N SER A 8 16.87 -1.06 1.57
CA SER A 8 16.96 -0.10 2.66
C SER A 8 17.13 -0.77 4.02
N VAL A 9 16.28 -1.73 4.36
CA VAL A 9 16.34 -2.45 5.64
C VAL A 9 17.67 -3.22 5.77
N TRP A 10 18.08 -3.91 4.71
CA TRP A 10 19.37 -4.61 4.66
C TRP A 10 20.55 -3.64 4.82
N GLY A 11 20.56 -2.53 4.08
CA GLY A 11 21.64 -1.56 4.11
C GLY A 11 21.74 -0.85 5.46
N LEU A 12 20.61 -0.44 6.04
CA LEU A 12 20.56 0.16 7.39
C LEU A 12 21.12 -0.80 8.45
N TRP A 13 20.77 -2.08 8.38
CA TRP A 13 21.33 -3.11 9.25
C TRP A 13 22.83 -3.28 9.01
N ARG A 14 23.27 -3.33 7.76
CA ARG A 14 24.69 -3.48 7.40
C ARG A 14 25.56 -2.32 7.89
N LEU A 15 25.03 -1.10 7.87
CA LEU A 15 25.69 0.08 8.43
C LEU A 15 25.97 -0.03 9.93
N GLN A 16 25.18 -0.81 10.67
CA GLN A 16 25.42 -1.08 12.10
C GLN A 16 26.56 -2.08 12.35
N GLU A 17 26.92 -2.86 11.32
CA GLU A 17 28.03 -3.82 11.38
C GLU A 17 29.31 -3.17 10.86
N LYS A 18 29.22 -2.43 9.77
CA LYS A 18 30.36 -1.77 9.13
C LYS A 18 29.96 -0.43 8.53
N SER A 19 30.61 0.62 9.03
CA SER A 19 30.51 1.98 8.48
C SER A 19 30.87 2.02 6.99
N SER A 20 30.03 2.66 6.18
CA SER A 20 30.21 2.85 4.74
C SER A 20 29.39 4.06 4.25
N TRP A 21 30.05 5.20 4.02
CA TRP A 21 29.40 6.39 3.46
C TRP A 21 28.80 6.15 2.06
N ARG A 22 29.42 5.28 1.25
CA ARG A 22 28.92 4.91 -0.08
C ARG A 22 27.57 4.20 0.01
N LEU A 23 27.43 3.31 1.00
CA LEU A 23 26.16 2.63 1.26
C LEU A 23 25.12 3.63 1.79
N ALA A 24 25.49 4.54 2.70
CA ALA A 24 24.59 5.58 3.17
C ALA A 24 24.06 6.49 2.04
N LEU A 25 24.93 6.88 1.10
CA LEU A 25 24.54 7.63 -0.10
C LEU A 25 23.60 6.82 -1.00
N ALA A 26 23.92 5.55 -1.27
CA ALA A 26 23.06 4.67 -2.06
C ALA A 26 21.69 4.46 -1.42
N LEU A 27 21.62 4.37 -0.09
CA LEU A 27 20.37 4.33 0.66
C LEU A 27 19.56 5.61 0.49
N GLY A 28 20.19 6.78 0.58
CA GLY A 28 19.51 8.06 0.35
C GLY A 28 18.90 8.17 -1.05
N LEU A 29 19.63 7.74 -2.08
CA LEU A 29 19.11 7.69 -3.45
C LEU A 29 17.95 6.69 -3.58
N ALA A 30 18.07 5.51 -2.96
CA ALA A 30 16.99 4.53 -2.91
C ALA A 30 15.73 5.09 -2.20
N HIS A 31 15.90 5.91 -1.17
CA HIS A 31 14.80 6.58 -0.47
C HIS A 31 14.15 7.69 -1.30
N ILE A 32 14.89 8.39 -2.17
CA ILE A 32 14.29 9.30 -3.17
C ILE A 32 13.40 8.51 -4.11
N LEU A 33 13.93 7.43 -4.71
CA LEU A 33 13.15 6.58 -5.63
C LEU A 33 11.93 5.97 -4.94
N LEU A 34 12.08 5.57 -3.67
CA LEU A 34 10.98 5.08 -2.86
C LEU A 34 9.95 6.18 -2.62
N GLY A 35 10.39 7.40 -2.33
CA GLY A 35 9.52 8.55 -2.11
C GLY A 35 8.76 9.00 -3.35
N ILE A 36 9.37 8.92 -4.53
CA ILE A 36 8.70 9.23 -5.80
C ILE A 36 7.62 8.18 -6.10
N ALA A 37 7.95 6.89 -5.95
CA ALA A 37 7.04 5.81 -6.31
C ALA A 37 5.96 5.54 -5.26
N TYR A 38 6.31 5.64 -3.97
CA TYR A 38 5.45 5.32 -2.83
C TYR A 38 5.84 6.19 -1.61
N PRO A 39 5.42 7.46 -1.55
CA PRO A 39 5.84 8.42 -0.51
C PRO A 39 5.64 7.89 0.93
N PHE A 40 4.54 7.19 1.18
CA PHE A 40 4.24 6.64 2.51
C PHE A 40 5.22 5.53 2.95
N LEU A 41 5.92 4.84 2.05
CA LEU A 41 6.84 3.77 2.43
C LEU A 41 8.14 4.27 3.09
N LEU A 42 8.45 5.57 3.02
CA LEU A 42 9.58 6.10 3.78
C LEU A 42 9.31 6.15 5.29
N TYR A 43 8.08 6.37 5.73
CA TYR A 43 7.73 6.29 7.16
C TYR A 43 8.06 4.91 7.72
N LEU A 44 7.78 3.87 6.94
CA LEU A 44 8.15 2.49 7.28
C LEU A 44 9.66 2.34 7.40
N VAL A 45 10.42 2.76 6.40
CA VAL A 45 11.88 2.63 6.43
C VAL A 45 12.51 3.47 7.55
N ALA A 46 12.00 4.67 7.80
CA ALA A 46 12.42 5.53 8.90
C ALA A 46 12.16 4.89 10.26
N LEU A 47 10.95 4.33 10.48
CA LEU A 47 10.63 3.64 11.71
C LEU A 47 11.50 2.38 11.89
N VAL A 48 11.75 1.63 10.83
CA VAL A 48 12.69 0.49 10.88
C VAL A 48 14.10 0.95 11.24
N ALA A 49 14.58 2.06 10.69
CA ALA A 49 15.89 2.62 11.05
C ALA A 49 15.95 2.97 12.55
N VAL A 50 14.91 3.62 13.08
CA VAL A 50 14.81 3.94 14.51
C VAL A 50 14.82 2.67 15.36
N LEU A 51 13.97 1.69 15.02
CA LEU A 51 13.90 0.42 15.76
C LEU A 51 15.22 -0.36 15.72
N LEU A 52 15.87 -0.40 14.55
CA LEU A 52 17.20 -0.99 14.39
C LEU A 52 18.22 -0.26 15.26
N TYR A 53 18.26 1.07 15.23
CA TYR A 53 19.18 1.88 16.02
C TYR A 53 19.00 1.61 17.53
N LEU A 54 17.75 1.64 18.01
CA LEU A 54 17.40 1.35 19.39
C LEU A 54 17.78 -0.08 19.78
N SER A 55 17.54 -1.07 18.89
CA SER A 55 17.90 -2.46 19.16
C SER A 55 19.41 -2.64 19.34
N LYS A 56 20.23 -1.95 18.54
CA LYS A 56 21.69 -1.97 18.63
C LYS A 56 22.17 -1.26 19.89
N TRP A 57 21.57 -0.11 20.21
CA TRP A 57 21.87 0.65 21.42
C TRP A 57 21.59 -0.16 22.70
N ILE A 58 20.42 -0.80 22.79
CA ILE A 58 20.07 -1.68 23.91
C ILE A 58 21.04 -2.87 24.02
N ALA A 59 21.42 -3.47 22.88
CA ALA A 59 22.37 -4.58 22.88
C ALA A 59 23.75 -4.17 23.41
N GLU A 60 24.24 -2.98 23.07
CA GLU A 60 25.50 -2.45 23.58
C GLU A 60 25.42 -2.15 25.08
N MET A 61 24.33 -1.53 25.54
CA MET A 61 24.12 -1.28 26.97
C MET A 61 24.15 -2.55 27.81
N ARG A 62 23.56 -3.64 27.30
CA ARG A 62 23.58 -4.94 27.97
C ARG A 62 24.98 -5.55 28.01
N ARG A 63 25.75 -5.44 26.92
CA ARG A 63 27.15 -5.91 26.88
C ARG A 63 28.03 -5.20 27.88
N GLU A 64 27.94 -3.88 27.95
CA GLU A 64 28.73 -3.08 28.89
C GLU A 64 28.29 -3.34 30.34
N SER A 65 26.99 -3.44 30.61
CA SER A 65 26.52 -3.77 31.98
C SER A 65 27.03 -5.14 32.44
N ALA A 66 27.06 -6.13 31.53
CA ALA A 66 27.64 -7.44 31.81
C ALA A 66 29.17 -7.40 32.01
N ALA A 67 29.87 -6.48 31.34
CA ALA A 67 31.30 -6.27 31.55
C ALA A 67 31.59 -5.54 32.88
N VAL A 68 30.71 -4.62 33.30
CA VAL A 68 30.84 -3.84 34.54
C VAL A 68 30.40 -4.63 35.78
N ASP A 69 29.43 -5.55 35.70
CA ASP A 69 29.05 -6.40 36.84
C ASP A 69 30.19 -7.35 37.31
N GLY A 70 31.32 -7.42 36.58
CA GLY A 70 32.58 -8.03 37.04
C GLY A 70 33.44 -7.13 37.96
N GLU A 71 33.20 -5.82 37.98
CA GLU A 71 33.86 -4.82 38.83
C GLU A 71 32.81 -3.91 39.48
N LYS A 72 32.57 -4.05 40.79
CA LYS A 72 31.58 -3.26 41.57
C LYS A 72 31.63 -1.74 41.29
N ARG A 73 30.90 -1.25 40.27
CA ARG A 73 30.70 0.19 39.99
C ARG A 73 29.21 0.50 39.83
N LYS A 74 28.80 1.64 40.41
CA LYS A 74 27.41 2.14 40.39
C LYS A 74 26.90 2.30 38.96
N LYS A 75 25.69 1.78 38.68
CA LYS A 75 25.00 1.94 37.38
C LYS A 75 24.77 3.43 37.08
N PRO A 76 25.31 3.99 35.99
CA PRO A 76 25.05 5.38 35.62
C PRO A 76 23.60 5.56 35.15
N GLY A 77 23.02 6.74 35.40
CA GLY A 77 21.68 7.10 34.92
C GLY A 77 21.60 7.24 33.39
N LEU A 78 20.39 7.20 32.83
CA LEU A 78 20.10 7.17 31.39
C LEU A 78 20.87 8.24 30.59
N PHE A 79 20.94 9.47 31.09
CA PHE A 79 21.63 10.60 30.45
C PHE A 79 23.16 10.53 30.55
N ALA A 80 23.72 10.14 31.70
CA ALA A 80 25.16 9.95 31.86
C ALA A 80 25.70 8.83 30.96
N SER A 81 24.84 7.87 30.63
CA SER A 81 25.12 6.78 29.70
C SER A 81 25.26 7.24 28.24
N PHE A 82 24.74 8.42 27.86
CA PHE A 82 24.87 8.95 26.49
C PHE A 82 26.25 9.58 26.23
N LEU A 83 26.93 10.03 27.28
CA LEU A 83 28.13 10.87 27.21
C LEU A 83 29.45 10.12 27.42
N SER A 84 29.43 8.78 27.55
CA SER A 84 30.69 8.05 27.67
C SER A 84 31.49 8.12 26.35
N PRO A 85 32.79 8.45 26.38
CA PRO A 85 33.62 8.63 25.18
C PRO A 85 33.66 7.43 24.23
N SER A 86 33.53 6.20 24.75
CA SER A 86 33.47 4.97 23.94
C SER A 86 32.19 4.86 23.11
N ARG A 87 31.05 5.28 23.66
CA ARG A 87 29.74 5.23 22.98
C ARG A 87 29.60 6.31 21.93
N SER A 88 30.07 7.53 22.22
CA SER A 88 30.07 8.60 21.22
C SER A 88 30.93 8.23 20.01
N ALA A 89 32.07 7.56 20.20
CA ALA A 89 32.92 7.10 19.11
C ALA A 89 32.24 6.10 18.15
N PHE A 90 31.31 5.27 18.63
CA PHE A 90 30.58 4.31 17.78
C PHE A 90 29.24 4.86 17.25
N PHE A 91 28.44 5.52 18.09
CA PHE A 91 27.10 5.96 17.70
C PHE A 91 27.10 7.27 16.91
N LEU A 92 28.10 8.14 17.05
CA LEU A 92 28.22 9.35 16.24
C LEU A 92 28.36 9.06 14.74
N PRO A 93 29.29 8.18 14.28
CA PRO A 93 29.38 7.85 12.86
C PRO A 93 28.17 7.08 12.35
N LEU A 94 27.54 6.23 13.17
CA LEU A 94 26.30 5.54 12.78
C LEU A 94 25.15 6.54 12.59
N THR A 95 24.99 7.48 13.53
CA THR A 95 24.00 8.56 13.45
C THR A 95 24.24 9.42 12.20
N GLY A 96 25.50 9.78 11.91
CA GLY A 96 25.85 10.53 10.71
C GLY A 96 25.50 9.80 9.41
N GLN A 97 25.68 8.48 9.34
CA GLN A 97 25.33 7.70 8.16
C GLN A 97 23.82 7.52 7.98
N TYR A 98 23.08 7.33 9.07
CA TYR A 98 21.62 7.33 9.01
C TYR A 98 21.12 8.72 8.60
N ALA A 99 21.70 9.78 9.15
CA ALA A 99 21.39 11.15 8.74
C ALA A 99 21.62 11.36 7.24
N ILE A 100 22.74 10.92 6.67
CA ILE A 100 22.95 10.97 5.21
C ILE A 100 21.81 10.26 4.47
N ALA A 101 21.47 9.04 4.88
CA ALA A 101 20.43 8.24 4.22
C ALA A 101 19.03 8.89 4.26
N PHE A 102 18.73 9.77 5.24
CA PHE A 102 17.42 10.42 5.38
C PHE A 102 17.42 11.92 5.04
N LEU A 103 18.56 12.61 5.05
CA LEU A 103 18.69 14.00 4.62
C LEU A 103 18.65 14.12 3.10
N ILE A 104 19.15 13.13 2.37
CA ILE A 104 19.09 13.10 0.89
C ILE A 104 17.65 13.19 0.35
N PRO A 105 16.69 12.37 0.82
CA PRO A 105 15.29 12.50 0.37
C PRO A 105 14.55 13.69 0.98
N LEU A 106 15.07 14.36 2.02
CA LEU A 106 14.35 15.39 2.77
C LEU A 106 13.74 16.51 1.91
N PRO A 107 14.42 17.08 0.89
CA PRO A 107 13.81 18.11 0.04
C PRO A 107 12.53 17.66 -0.67
N LEU A 108 12.46 16.39 -1.09
CA LEU A 108 11.25 15.83 -1.72
C LEU A 108 10.07 15.77 -0.75
N TYR A 109 10.31 15.42 0.52
CA TYR A 109 9.25 15.36 1.53
C TYR A 109 8.82 16.75 2.00
N ILE A 110 9.75 17.70 2.05
CA ILE A 110 9.42 19.12 2.27
C ILE A 110 8.51 19.61 1.15
N TYR A 111 8.80 19.25 -0.11
CA TYR A 111 7.94 19.59 -1.24
C TYR A 111 6.55 18.95 -1.13
N PHE A 112 6.45 17.65 -0.81
CA PHE A 112 5.14 17.01 -0.61
C PHE A 112 4.34 17.64 0.53
N ALA A 113 4.98 17.94 1.66
CA ALA A 113 4.33 18.64 2.76
C ALA A 113 3.87 20.03 2.32
N TYR A 114 4.72 20.78 1.61
CA TYR A 114 4.37 22.10 1.07
C TYR A 114 3.13 22.03 0.18
N VAL A 115 3.06 21.09 -0.76
CA VAL A 115 1.89 20.90 -1.64
C VAL A 115 0.64 20.58 -0.84
N LEU A 116 0.72 19.63 0.12
CA LEU A 116 -0.42 19.27 0.98
C LEU A 116 -0.93 20.45 1.83
N TYR A 117 -0.05 21.33 2.30
CA TYR A 117 -0.44 22.48 3.12
C TYR A 117 -0.89 23.70 2.33
N THR A 118 -0.42 23.88 1.09
CA THR A 118 -0.68 25.10 0.31
C THR A 118 -1.71 24.93 -0.79
N ASN A 119 -1.99 23.70 -1.23
CA ASN A 119 -2.99 23.41 -2.24
C ASN A 119 -4.26 22.85 -1.59
N GLU A 120 -5.35 23.62 -1.67
CA GLU A 120 -6.64 23.28 -1.07
C GLU A 120 -7.24 21.97 -1.60
N VAL A 121 -7.03 21.65 -2.88
CA VAL A 121 -7.53 20.41 -3.51
C VAL A 121 -6.81 19.20 -2.90
N PHE A 122 -5.48 19.27 -2.75
CA PHE A 122 -4.71 18.21 -2.12
C PHE A 122 -4.99 18.07 -0.62
N ALA A 123 -5.23 19.19 0.08
CA ALA A 123 -5.64 19.16 1.48
C ALA A 123 -7.01 18.48 1.66
N ALA A 124 -7.99 18.85 0.83
CA ALA A 124 -9.32 18.22 0.84
C ALA A 124 -9.24 16.73 0.46
N TRP A 125 -8.44 16.39 -0.55
CA TRP A 125 -8.15 15.01 -0.94
C TRP A 125 -7.58 14.17 0.19
N ASP A 126 -6.58 14.67 0.94
CA ASP A 126 -5.94 13.92 2.03
C ASP A 126 -6.91 13.60 3.17
N VAL A 127 -7.84 14.52 3.46
CA VAL A 127 -8.89 14.32 4.48
C VAL A 127 -9.86 13.20 4.08
N GLN A 128 -10.26 13.14 2.80
CA GLN A 128 -11.24 12.15 2.33
C GLN A 128 -10.62 10.78 1.95
N ALA A 129 -9.38 10.74 1.46
CA ALA A 129 -8.75 9.54 0.90
C ALA A 129 -8.16 8.61 1.99
N ALA A 130 -8.77 8.59 3.17
CA ALA A 130 -8.31 7.80 4.31
C ALA A 130 -8.36 6.30 4.00
N THR A 131 -7.27 5.59 4.32
CA THR A 131 -7.18 4.13 4.13
C THR A 131 -6.91 3.44 5.45
N LEU A 132 -7.88 3.53 6.36
CA LEU A 132 -7.77 2.96 7.70
C LEU A 132 -7.53 1.45 7.67
N SER A 133 -6.73 0.99 8.63
CA SER A 133 -6.42 -0.43 8.78
C SER A 133 -7.65 -1.24 9.16
N ALA A 134 -7.65 -2.51 8.78
CA ALA A 134 -8.66 -3.45 9.27
C ALA A 134 -8.51 -3.66 10.79
N PRO A 135 -9.56 -4.14 11.48
CA PRO A 135 -9.43 -4.61 12.86
C PRO A 135 -8.29 -5.64 13.01
N TRP A 136 -7.52 -5.54 14.10
CA TRP A 136 -6.31 -6.34 14.32
C TRP A 136 -6.49 -7.87 14.25
N PRO A 137 -7.66 -8.47 14.58
CA PRO A 137 -7.83 -9.91 14.45
C PRO A 137 -7.68 -10.40 13.00
N HIS A 138 -8.02 -9.57 12.00
CA HIS A 138 -7.86 -9.95 10.60
C HIS A 138 -6.38 -10.11 10.21
N TYR A 139 -5.50 -9.27 10.75
CA TYR A 139 -4.06 -9.41 10.51
C TYR A 139 -3.47 -10.63 11.21
N LEU A 140 -3.98 -11.01 12.39
CA LEU A 140 -3.57 -12.26 13.03
C LEU A 140 -4.07 -13.49 12.28
N LEU A 141 -5.28 -13.46 11.72
CA LEU A 141 -5.76 -14.55 10.88
C LEU A 141 -4.90 -14.69 9.62
N ALA A 142 -4.57 -13.57 8.97
CA ALA A 142 -3.80 -13.54 7.73
C ALA A 142 -2.31 -13.91 7.93
N TYR A 143 -1.66 -13.37 8.97
CA TYR A 143 -0.22 -13.47 9.17
C TYR A 143 0.21 -14.31 10.37
N GLY A 144 -0.74 -14.72 11.23
CA GLY A 144 -0.49 -15.50 12.44
C GLY A 144 0.31 -16.78 12.22
N PRO A 145 0.00 -17.61 11.20
CA PRO A 145 0.79 -18.81 10.91
C PRO A 145 2.27 -18.48 10.60
N MET A 146 2.54 -17.42 9.83
CA MET A 146 3.91 -17.00 9.50
C MET A 146 4.62 -16.41 10.73
N LEU A 147 3.92 -15.59 11.51
CA LEU A 147 4.41 -15.02 12.77
C LEU A 147 4.77 -16.11 13.76
N LEU A 148 3.95 -17.16 13.90
CA LEU A 148 4.20 -18.29 14.78
C LEU A 148 5.46 -19.05 14.37
N LEU A 149 5.64 -19.35 13.08
CA LEU A 149 6.83 -20.02 12.58
C LEU A 149 8.09 -19.16 12.79
N GLY A 150 8.00 -17.87 12.50
CA GLY A 150 9.08 -16.92 12.78
C GLY A 150 9.42 -16.86 14.27
N ALA A 151 8.41 -16.77 15.14
CA ALA A 151 8.60 -16.67 16.59
C ALA A 151 9.24 -17.96 17.15
N LEU A 152 8.85 -19.12 16.60
CA LEU A 152 9.45 -20.39 16.95
C LEU A 152 10.94 -20.44 16.56
N HIS A 153 11.32 -19.90 15.40
CA HIS A 153 12.74 -19.72 15.03
C HIS A 153 13.46 -18.84 16.05
N LEU A 154 12.91 -17.67 16.36
CA LEU A 154 13.49 -16.71 17.30
C LEU A 154 13.69 -17.32 18.70
N TRP A 155 12.75 -18.15 19.16
CA TRP A 155 12.84 -18.85 20.45
C TRP A 155 13.90 -19.95 20.39
N ARG A 156 13.81 -20.87 19.42
CA ARG A 156 14.62 -22.11 19.40
C ARG A 156 16.04 -21.93 18.85
N ARG A 157 16.34 -20.81 18.18
CA ARG A 157 17.65 -20.50 17.58
C ARG A 157 18.24 -19.19 18.12
N PRO A 158 18.57 -19.11 19.42
CA PRO A 158 19.07 -17.87 20.02
C PRO A 158 20.37 -17.35 19.37
N SER A 159 21.23 -18.24 18.88
CA SER A 159 22.46 -17.91 18.16
C SER A 159 22.24 -17.18 16.83
N GLU A 160 21.06 -17.33 16.23
CA GLU A 160 20.72 -16.73 14.93
C GLU A 160 19.92 -15.43 15.07
N ARG A 161 19.59 -14.99 16.30
CA ARG A 161 18.71 -13.83 16.57
C ARG A 161 19.18 -12.56 15.89
N THR A 162 20.47 -12.25 15.98
CA THR A 162 21.05 -11.04 15.41
C THR A 162 20.82 -10.94 13.90
N ALA A 163 20.84 -12.08 13.18
CA ALA A 163 20.65 -12.12 11.74
C ALA A 163 19.19 -11.88 11.32
N VAL A 164 18.23 -12.21 12.19
CA VAL A 164 16.79 -12.02 11.91
C VAL A 164 16.21 -10.75 12.53
N THR A 165 16.96 -10.05 13.39
CA THR A 165 16.58 -8.75 13.96
C THR A 165 16.00 -7.76 12.95
N PRO A 166 16.63 -7.48 11.78
CA PRO A 166 16.07 -6.53 10.82
C PRO A 166 14.69 -6.92 10.30
N LEU A 167 14.42 -8.22 10.14
CA LEU A 167 13.12 -8.72 9.68
C LEU A 167 12.04 -8.48 10.74
N TRP A 168 12.36 -8.72 12.02
CA TRP A 168 11.45 -8.45 13.12
C TRP A 168 11.20 -6.96 13.35
N MET A 169 12.23 -6.12 13.22
CA MET A 169 12.04 -4.67 13.29
C MET A 169 11.17 -4.15 12.14
N TRP A 170 11.27 -4.75 10.96
CA TRP A 170 10.35 -4.47 9.85
C TRP A 170 8.91 -4.88 10.20
N VAL A 171 8.68 -6.11 10.65
CA VAL A 171 7.33 -6.56 11.07
C VAL A 171 6.76 -5.68 12.18
N LEU A 172 7.57 -5.30 13.17
CA LEU A 172 7.17 -4.42 14.25
C LEU A 172 6.84 -3.01 13.75
N ALA A 173 7.64 -2.44 12.85
CA ALA A 173 7.36 -1.14 12.25
C ALA A 173 6.01 -1.13 11.52
N VAL A 174 5.71 -2.18 10.75
CA VAL A 174 4.41 -2.32 10.09
C VAL A 174 3.29 -2.39 11.12
N ALA A 175 3.42 -3.22 12.17
CA ALA A 175 2.40 -3.35 13.20
C ALA A 175 2.09 -2.03 13.91
N LEU A 176 3.11 -1.21 14.17
CA LEU A 176 2.95 0.13 14.77
C LEU A 176 2.30 1.12 13.80
N LEU A 177 2.74 1.14 12.54
CA LEU A 177 2.23 2.07 11.53
C LEU A 177 0.79 1.77 11.10
N LEU A 178 0.36 0.51 11.14
CA LEU A 178 -1.02 0.12 10.85
C LEU A 178 -2.04 0.85 11.74
N TYR A 179 -1.66 1.27 12.95
CA TYR A 179 -2.55 1.98 13.87
C TYR A 179 -2.00 3.33 14.30
N ALA A 180 -0.99 3.84 13.59
CA ALA A 180 -0.50 5.19 13.79
C ALA A 180 -1.58 6.20 13.36
N PRO A 181 -1.61 7.40 13.97
CA PRO A 181 -2.52 8.48 13.57
C PRO A 181 -2.07 9.12 12.26
N LEU A 182 -2.02 8.32 11.19
CA LEU A 182 -1.59 8.67 9.84
C LEU A 182 -2.63 8.15 8.85
N ASN A 183 -3.00 8.92 7.83
CA ASN A 183 -4.04 8.54 6.86
C ASN A 183 -3.80 7.22 6.10
N PRO A 184 -2.58 6.88 5.62
CA PRO A 184 -2.36 5.71 4.76
C PRO A 184 -2.18 4.40 5.54
N GLN A 185 -2.87 4.21 6.68
CA GLN A 185 -2.66 3.09 7.61
C GLN A 185 -2.53 1.72 6.91
N ARG A 186 -3.54 1.34 6.13
CA ARG A 186 -3.62 0.06 5.43
C ARG A 186 -2.51 -0.13 4.40
N ARG A 187 -1.99 0.97 3.83
CA ARG A 187 -0.91 0.93 2.84
C ARG A 187 0.42 0.50 3.46
N PHE A 188 0.62 0.71 4.77
CA PHE A 188 1.84 0.27 5.47
C PHE A 188 2.02 -1.25 5.54
N VAL A 189 0.97 -2.05 5.28
CA VAL A 189 1.11 -3.50 5.13
C VAL A 189 1.92 -3.89 3.90
N GLN A 190 2.05 -3.00 2.91
CA GLN A 190 2.78 -3.27 1.69
C GLN A 190 4.24 -3.66 1.98
N GLY A 191 4.64 -4.82 1.46
CA GLY A 191 5.99 -5.37 1.62
C GLY A 191 6.21 -6.22 2.88
N VAL A 192 5.30 -6.24 3.87
CA VAL A 192 5.46 -7.04 5.11
C VAL A 192 5.55 -8.55 4.84
N HIS A 193 5.01 -9.02 3.72
CA HIS A 193 5.11 -10.42 3.32
C HIS A 193 6.56 -10.88 3.12
N VAL A 194 7.49 -9.97 2.78
CA VAL A 194 8.92 -10.31 2.58
C VAL A 194 9.57 -10.81 3.88
N PRO A 195 9.62 -10.01 4.98
CA PRO A 195 10.20 -10.50 6.22
C PRO A 195 9.44 -11.69 6.78
N LEU A 196 8.10 -11.72 6.66
CA LEU A 196 7.29 -12.84 7.14
C LEU A 196 7.58 -14.16 6.40
N ALA A 197 7.73 -14.13 5.07
CA ALA A 197 8.06 -15.31 4.29
C ALA A 197 9.45 -15.86 4.64
N ILE A 198 10.44 -14.97 4.82
CA ILE A 198 11.80 -15.37 5.24
C ILE A 198 11.76 -15.98 6.65
N LEU A 199 11.12 -15.31 7.60
CA LEU A 199 11.00 -15.78 8.99
C LEU A 199 10.24 -17.12 9.08
N ALA A 200 9.14 -17.26 8.33
CA ALA A 200 8.37 -18.50 8.28
C ALA A 200 9.19 -19.66 7.69
N THR A 201 9.95 -19.39 6.62
CA THR A 201 10.85 -20.36 5.99
C THR A 201 11.94 -20.81 6.97
N LEU A 202 12.53 -19.89 7.73
CA LEU A 202 13.51 -20.22 8.77
C LEU A 202 12.86 -21.05 9.89
N GLY A 203 11.66 -20.71 10.34
CA GLY A 203 10.89 -21.52 11.30
C GLY A 203 10.66 -22.95 10.82
N LEU A 204 10.21 -23.09 9.58
CA LEU A 204 9.95 -24.39 8.96
C LEU A 204 11.24 -25.21 8.82
N LEU A 205 12.25 -24.67 8.14
CA LEU A 205 13.44 -25.43 7.74
C LEU A 205 14.46 -25.60 8.86
N ARG A 206 14.62 -24.61 9.75
CA ARG A 206 15.62 -24.67 10.84
C ARG A 206 15.06 -25.23 12.14
N VAL A 207 13.73 -25.29 12.31
CA VAL A 207 13.12 -25.78 13.55
C VAL A 207 12.16 -26.94 13.32
N ILE A 208 11.06 -26.73 12.60
CA ILE A 208 9.99 -27.74 12.46
C ILE A 208 10.50 -28.99 11.75
N LEU A 209 11.14 -28.84 10.60
CA LEU A 209 11.60 -29.98 9.80
C LEU A 209 12.64 -30.84 10.55
N PRO A 210 13.72 -30.28 11.15
CA PRO A 210 14.63 -31.06 11.98
C PRO A 210 13.98 -31.71 13.20
N TRP A 211 12.98 -31.07 13.80
CA TRP A 211 12.24 -31.63 14.92
C TRP A 211 11.38 -32.82 14.48
N LEU A 212 10.67 -32.70 13.35
CA LEU A 212 9.87 -33.77 12.76
C LEU A 212 10.73 -34.96 12.35
N ILE A 213 11.87 -34.74 11.69
CA ILE A 213 12.78 -35.82 11.27
C ILE A 213 13.23 -36.67 12.47
N ARG A 214 13.46 -36.06 13.64
CA ARG A 214 13.87 -36.76 14.87
C ARG A 214 12.70 -37.43 15.61
N SER A 215 11.47 -37.09 15.26
CA SER A 215 10.27 -37.59 15.92
C SER A 215 10.11 -39.11 15.71
N ARG A 216 9.42 -39.77 16.66
CA ARG A 216 9.08 -41.19 16.55
C ARG A 216 8.23 -41.52 15.31
N PRO A 217 7.16 -40.77 14.95
CA PRO A 217 6.34 -41.11 13.79
C PRO A 217 7.11 -41.02 12.47
N TRP A 218 7.98 -40.00 12.31
CA TRP A 218 8.80 -39.88 11.10
C TRP A 218 9.76 -41.06 10.94
N ARG A 219 10.45 -41.45 12.02
CA ARG A 219 11.35 -42.62 12.00
C ARG A 219 10.61 -43.92 11.68
N LYS A 220 9.39 -44.10 12.18
CA LYS A 220 8.55 -45.27 11.83
C LYS A 220 8.15 -45.27 10.35
N LEU A 221 7.78 -44.12 9.80
CA LEU A 221 7.42 -44.00 8.37
C LEU A 221 8.60 -44.37 7.46
N VAL A 222 9.80 -43.87 7.77
CA VAL A 222 11.02 -44.13 6.98
C VAL A 222 11.51 -45.58 7.07
N GLN A 223 11.08 -46.35 8.07
CA GLN A 223 11.37 -47.80 8.13
C GLN A 223 10.61 -48.59 7.05
N HIS A 224 9.53 -48.04 6.51
CA HIS A 224 8.80 -48.68 5.42
C HIS A 224 9.50 -48.39 4.08
N PRO A 225 9.77 -49.40 3.23
CA PRO A 225 10.62 -49.27 2.04
C PRO A 225 10.10 -48.28 0.98
N ARG A 226 8.83 -47.89 1.06
CA ARG A 226 8.20 -46.90 0.17
C ARG A 226 8.55 -45.45 0.50
N TYR A 227 9.04 -45.15 1.71
CA TYR A 227 9.27 -43.78 2.15
C TYR A 227 10.75 -43.54 2.46
N SER A 228 11.29 -42.45 1.91
CA SER A 228 12.61 -41.93 2.28
C SER A 228 12.45 -40.64 3.09
N SER A 229 13.41 -40.35 3.97
CA SER A 229 13.38 -39.10 4.74
C SER A 229 13.43 -37.87 3.82
N GLU A 230 14.16 -37.95 2.72
CA GLU A 230 14.22 -36.88 1.72
C GLU A 230 12.88 -36.70 1.01
N GLY A 231 12.24 -37.80 0.59
CA GLY A 231 10.93 -37.77 -0.05
C GLY A 231 9.84 -37.21 0.86
N LEU A 232 9.82 -37.61 2.13
CA LEU A 232 8.90 -37.07 3.13
C LEU A 232 9.16 -35.58 3.41
N ALA A 233 10.43 -35.15 3.46
CA ALA A 233 10.76 -33.73 3.62
C ALA A 233 10.29 -32.90 2.43
N LYS A 234 10.53 -33.37 1.20
CA LYS A 234 10.03 -32.76 -0.03
C LYS A 234 8.51 -32.70 -0.04
N LEU A 235 7.83 -33.77 0.36
CA LEU A 235 6.37 -33.82 0.47
C LEU A 235 5.84 -32.80 1.48
N LEU A 236 6.47 -32.68 2.65
CA LEU A 236 6.09 -31.69 3.67
C LEU A 236 6.28 -30.26 3.17
N ILE A 237 7.40 -29.97 2.50
CA ILE A 237 7.66 -28.66 1.91
C ILE A 237 6.64 -28.37 0.81
N ALA A 238 6.36 -29.33 -0.08
CA ALA A 238 5.36 -29.20 -1.12
C ALA A 238 3.96 -28.96 -0.54
N GLY A 239 3.57 -29.72 0.49
CA GLY A 239 2.30 -29.54 1.20
C GLY A 239 2.21 -28.18 1.88
N PHE A 240 3.29 -27.72 2.51
CA PHE A 240 3.36 -26.38 3.09
C PHE A 240 3.17 -25.29 2.02
N LEU A 241 3.90 -25.38 0.91
CA LEU A 241 3.78 -24.43 -0.21
C LEU A 241 2.37 -24.44 -0.81
N PHE A 242 1.76 -25.62 -0.94
CA PHE A 242 0.39 -25.77 -1.42
C PHE A 242 -0.61 -25.06 -0.48
N VAL A 243 -0.54 -25.32 0.83
CA VAL A 243 -1.40 -24.67 1.83
C VAL A 243 -1.20 -23.16 1.86
N MET A 244 0.05 -22.68 1.81
CA MET A 244 0.34 -21.24 1.75
C MET A 244 -0.13 -20.60 0.44
N SER A 245 -0.29 -21.38 -0.63
CA SER A 245 -0.76 -20.91 -1.94
C SER A 245 -2.29 -20.93 -2.09
N LEU A 246 -3.02 -21.57 -1.17
CA LEU A 246 -4.49 -21.69 -1.24
C LEU A 246 -5.17 -20.31 -1.30
N SER A 247 -4.65 -19.31 -0.60
CA SER A 247 -5.20 -17.95 -0.67
C SER A 247 -5.08 -17.34 -2.06
N ASN A 248 -3.97 -17.58 -2.76
CA ASN A 248 -3.77 -17.10 -4.13
C ASN A 248 -4.70 -17.85 -5.10
N LEU A 249 -4.85 -19.17 -4.93
CA LEU A 249 -5.78 -19.98 -5.72
C LEU A 249 -7.23 -19.51 -5.51
N TYR A 250 -7.62 -19.22 -4.27
CA TYR A 250 -8.93 -18.66 -3.97
C TYR A 250 -9.15 -17.32 -4.69
N ILE A 251 -8.18 -16.39 -4.62
CA ILE A 251 -8.30 -15.08 -5.30
C ILE A 251 -8.47 -15.27 -6.81
N ILE A 252 -7.63 -16.11 -7.43
CA ILE A 252 -7.72 -16.40 -8.88
C ILE A 252 -9.09 -16.97 -9.20
N ALA A 253 -9.52 -18.01 -8.47
CA ALA A 253 -10.82 -18.64 -8.69
C ALA A 253 -11.99 -17.66 -8.50
N SER A 254 -11.96 -16.86 -7.43
CA SER A 254 -13.03 -15.89 -7.13
C SER A 254 -13.12 -14.80 -8.19
N VAL A 255 -11.98 -14.28 -8.65
CA VAL A 255 -11.94 -13.25 -9.70
C VAL A 255 -12.40 -13.84 -11.04
N SER A 256 -11.91 -15.03 -11.42
CA SER A 256 -12.33 -15.70 -12.66
C SER A 256 -13.82 -16.05 -12.66
N LEU A 257 -14.35 -16.51 -11.54
CA LEU A 257 -15.78 -16.81 -11.40
C LEU A 257 -16.62 -15.55 -11.50
N SER A 258 -16.23 -14.49 -10.79
CA SER A 258 -16.91 -13.18 -10.87
C SER A 258 -16.90 -12.65 -12.29
N ALA A 259 -15.75 -12.74 -12.98
CA ALA A 259 -15.58 -12.34 -14.37
C ALA A 259 -16.53 -13.07 -15.35
N THR A 260 -16.90 -14.31 -15.03
CA THR A 260 -17.73 -15.16 -15.89
C THR A 260 -19.22 -14.98 -15.62
N LEU A 261 -19.62 -14.86 -14.35
CA LEU A 261 -21.03 -14.80 -13.94
C LEU A 261 -21.63 -13.40 -14.05
N GLN A 262 -20.81 -12.38 -13.84
CA GLN A 262 -21.21 -10.98 -13.93
C GLN A 262 -20.05 -10.25 -14.60
N PRO A 263 -19.98 -10.20 -15.96
CA PRO A 263 -18.87 -9.59 -16.67
C PRO A 263 -18.63 -8.19 -16.10
N PRO A 264 -17.62 -8.01 -15.24
CA PRO A 264 -17.54 -6.79 -14.50
C PRO A 264 -17.03 -5.77 -15.49
N ASP A 265 -17.62 -4.58 -15.43
CA ASP A 265 -17.24 -3.43 -16.24
C ASP A 265 -15.73 -3.12 -16.18
N LEU A 266 -15.05 -3.58 -15.12
CA LEU A 266 -13.60 -3.47 -14.96
C LEU A 266 -12.78 -4.39 -15.88
N LEU A 267 -13.37 -5.46 -16.41
CA LEU A 267 -12.70 -6.43 -17.30
C LEU A 267 -13.24 -6.38 -18.74
N PHE A 268 -14.54 -6.13 -18.91
CA PHE A 268 -15.18 -6.06 -20.22
C PHE A 268 -15.97 -4.76 -20.32
N ARG A 269 -15.87 -4.06 -21.45
CA ARG A 269 -16.60 -2.82 -21.73
C ARG A 269 -17.48 -2.99 -22.97
N PRO A 270 -18.71 -2.48 -22.96
CA PRO A 270 -19.55 -2.43 -24.17
C PRO A 270 -18.84 -1.69 -25.30
N LEU A 271 -19.04 -2.15 -26.54
CA LEU A 271 -18.42 -1.53 -27.72
C LEU A 271 -18.89 -0.07 -27.87
N GLU A 272 -20.12 0.20 -27.48
CA GLU A 272 -20.75 1.52 -27.50
C GLU A 272 -20.05 2.49 -26.53
N GLU A 273 -19.66 2.04 -25.33
CA GLU A 273 -18.86 2.87 -24.39
C GLU A 273 -17.48 3.16 -25.01
N VAL A 274 -16.83 2.14 -25.59
CA VAL A 274 -15.48 2.26 -26.19
C VAL A 274 -15.48 3.25 -27.36
N THR A 275 -16.46 3.14 -28.26
CA THR A 275 -16.56 3.99 -29.45
C THR A 275 -16.91 5.43 -29.09
N ALA A 276 -17.81 5.64 -28.12
CA ALA A 276 -18.17 6.97 -27.64
C ALA A 276 -16.99 7.68 -26.94
N VAL A 277 -16.24 6.97 -26.10
CA VAL A 277 -15.03 7.52 -25.46
C VAL A 277 -13.92 7.80 -26.48
N ALA A 278 -13.72 6.93 -27.47
CA ALA A 278 -12.74 7.16 -28.53
C ALA A 278 -13.09 8.41 -29.34
N TRP A 279 -14.36 8.58 -29.70
CA TRP A 279 -14.84 9.78 -30.37
C TRP A 279 -14.62 11.04 -29.52
N LEU A 280 -14.93 10.97 -28.22
CA LEU A 280 -14.74 12.11 -27.31
C LEU A 280 -13.27 12.50 -27.15
N ARG A 281 -12.35 11.54 -27.18
CA ARG A 281 -10.90 11.81 -27.19
C ARG A 281 -10.45 12.57 -28.45
N GLU A 282 -11.04 12.23 -29.59
CA GLU A 282 -10.64 12.77 -30.89
C GLU A 282 -11.31 14.12 -31.22
N ASN A 283 -12.50 14.36 -30.68
CA ASN A 283 -13.35 15.50 -31.06
C ASN A 283 -13.70 16.44 -29.88
N GLY A 284 -13.58 15.96 -28.64
CA GLY A 284 -13.85 16.77 -27.45
C GLY A 284 -12.74 17.77 -27.16
N LEU A 285 -13.09 18.91 -26.57
CA LEU A 285 -12.11 19.88 -26.08
C LEU A 285 -11.39 19.30 -24.85
N GLU A 286 -10.06 19.35 -24.77
CA GLU A 286 -9.30 18.72 -23.68
C GLU A 286 -9.68 19.22 -22.28
N THR A 287 -10.08 20.49 -22.17
CA THR A 287 -10.43 21.13 -20.89
C THR A 287 -11.91 21.05 -20.55
N ALA A 288 -12.73 20.47 -21.43
CA ALA A 288 -14.16 20.35 -21.21
C ALA A 288 -14.45 19.44 -20.01
N VAL A 289 -15.45 19.85 -19.22
CA VAL A 289 -15.93 19.03 -18.12
C VAL A 289 -17.10 18.18 -18.60
N LEU A 290 -16.99 16.87 -18.42
CA LEU A 290 -18.04 15.90 -18.68
C LEU A 290 -18.81 15.55 -17.41
N LEU A 291 -20.14 15.54 -17.53
CA LEU A 291 -21.07 15.01 -16.55
C LEU A 291 -21.56 13.62 -16.99
N GLY A 292 -21.39 12.64 -16.12
CA GLY A 292 -21.85 11.26 -16.29
C GLY A 292 -21.88 10.53 -14.95
N ASP A 293 -22.37 9.29 -14.96
CA ASP A 293 -22.31 8.39 -13.81
C ASP A 293 -20.86 8.19 -13.32
N TYR A 294 -20.71 7.73 -12.07
CA TYR A 294 -19.42 7.37 -11.48
C TYR A 294 -18.56 6.49 -12.38
N GLN A 295 -19.10 5.42 -12.96
CA GLN A 295 -18.30 4.53 -13.81
C GLN A 295 -17.97 5.17 -15.16
N THR A 296 -18.92 5.89 -15.74
CA THR A 296 -18.74 6.63 -16.99
C THR A 296 -17.61 7.65 -16.82
N GLY A 297 -17.65 8.46 -15.77
CA GLY A 297 -16.63 9.47 -15.49
C GLY A 297 -15.24 8.86 -15.24
N ASN A 298 -15.15 7.74 -14.53
CA ASN A 298 -13.89 7.01 -14.38
C ASN A 298 -13.32 6.56 -15.74
N TYR A 299 -14.17 6.02 -16.61
CA TYR A 299 -13.73 5.50 -17.90
C TYR A 299 -13.33 6.64 -18.86
N VAL A 300 -14.14 7.69 -18.93
CA VAL A 300 -13.88 8.90 -19.72
C VAL A 300 -12.58 9.58 -19.28
N ALA A 301 -12.38 9.82 -17.97
CA ALA A 301 -11.16 10.44 -17.46
C ALA A 301 -9.92 9.61 -17.82
N ALA A 302 -9.99 8.28 -17.73
CA ALA A 302 -8.87 7.40 -18.00
C ALA A 302 -8.53 7.24 -19.49
N GLN A 303 -9.53 7.24 -20.37
CA GLN A 303 -9.36 6.86 -21.78
C GLN A 303 -9.51 8.02 -22.76
N ALA A 304 -10.31 9.03 -22.45
CA ALA A 304 -10.46 10.25 -23.24
C ALA A 304 -9.67 11.44 -22.66
N GLY A 305 -9.22 11.37 -21.41
CA GLY A 305 -8.42 12.44 -20.79
C GLY A 305 -9.23 13.68 -20.40
N GLN A 306 -10.56 13.59 -20.43
CA GLN A 306 -11.46 14.69 -20.11
C GLN A 306 -11.52 14.95 -18.61
N HIS A 307 -11.75 16.22 -18.22
CA HIS A 307 -12.18 16.52 -16.86
C HIS A 307 -13.58 15.98 -16.63
N VAL A 308 -13.84 15.45 -15.42
CA VAL A 308 -15.15 14.88 -15.09
C VAL A 308 -15.66 15.45 -13.78
N VAL A 309 -16.97 15.68 -13.71
CA VAL A 309 -17.62 16.13 -12.46
C VAL A 309 -17.40 15.07 -11.37
N LEU A 310 -17.64 13.81 -11.70
CA LEU A 310 -17.57 12.66 -10.81
C LEU A 310 -16.68 11.57 -11.43
N GLY A 311 -15.54 11.31 -10.80
CA GLY A 311 -14.61 10.24 -11.18
C GLY A 311 -14.30 9.35 -9.99
N HIS A 312 -13.04 8.93 -9.85
CA HIS A 312 -12.64 7.98 -8.81
C HIS A 312 -12.93 8.56 -7.41
N TRP A 313 -13.41 7.71 -6.49
CA TRP A 313 -13.91 8.14 -5.18
C TRP A 313 -12.86 8.86 -4.35
N ALA A 314 -11.61 8.41 -4.44
CA ALA A 314 -10.50 9.03 -3.74
C ALA A 314 -10.07 10.35 -4.39
N GLU A 315 -10.19 10.48 -5.71
CA GLU A 315 -9.63 11.60 -6.48
C GLU A 315 -10.64 12.73 -6.73
N THR A 316 -11.93 12.46 -6.53
CA THR A 316 -13.00 13.46 -6.67
C THR A 316 -13.23 14.14 -5.33
N VAL A 317 -12.84 15.41 -5.19
CA VAL A 317 -13.11 16.18 -3.97
C VAL A 317 -14.62 16.30 -3.74
N ALA A 318 -15.04 16.17 -2.47
CA ALA A 318 -16.45 16.17 -2.06
C ALA A 318 -17.27 15.03 -2.73
N TYR A 319 -16.66 13.86 -2.85
CA TYR A 319 -17.20 12.71 -3.57
C TYR A 319 -18.66 12.39 -3.25
N GLU A 320 -19.02 12.24 -1.97
CA GLU A 320 -20.39 11.87 -1.57
C GLU A 320 -21.43 12.90 -2.02
N GLN A 321 -21.10 14.19 -1.91
CA GLN A 321 -21.96 15.28 -2.38
C GLN A 321 -22.11 15.22 -3.91
N LYS A 322 -21.01 15.03 -4.64
CA LYS A 322 -21.06 14.93 -6.10
C LYS A 322 -21.83 13.69 -6.58
N VAL A 323 -21.74 12.56 -5.88
CA VAL A 323 -22.59 11.39 -6.17
C VAL A 323 -24.07 11.76 -6.03
N ALA A 324 -24.44 12.44 -4.94
CA ALA A 324 -25.81 12.88 -4.72
C ALA A 324 -26.29 13.90 -5.78
N ASP A 325 -25.44 14.86 -6.15
CA ASP A 325 -25.77 15.88 -7.15
C ASP A 325 -25.89 15.31 -8.56
N VAL A 326 -25.02 14.37 -8.96
CA VAL A 326 -25.12 13.66 -10.24
C VAL A 326 -26.40 12.82 -10.28
N ALA A 327 -26.70 12.06 -9.23
CA ALA A 327 -27.95 11.29 -9.16
C ALA A 327 -29.18 12.21 -9.23
N ARG A 328 -29.15 13.35 -8.52
CA ARG A 328 -30.21 14.37 -8.60
C ARG A 328 -30.34 14.94 -10.01
N PHE A 329 -29.25 15.20 -10.71
CA PHE A 329 -29.31 15.70 -12.09
C PHE A 329 -30.10 14.76 -13.01
N TYR A 330 -29.87 13.45 -12.92
CA TYR A 330 -30.57 12.45 -13.74
C TYR A 330 -31.95 12.01 -13.20
N ALA A 331 -32.33 12.41 -11.98
CA ALA A 331 -33.65 12.14 -11.42
C ALA A 331 -34.77 12.82 -12.24
N ALA A 332 -35.95 12.20 -12.34
CA ALA A 332 -37.04 12.70 -13.18
C ALA A 332 -37.66 14.01 -12.65
N ASP A 333 -37.77 14.14 -11.33
CA ASP A 333 -38.46 15.22 -10.62
C ASP A 333 -37.59 16.46 -10.36
N THR A 334 -36.32 16.43 -10.78
CA THR A 334 -35.43 17.57 -10.59
C THR A 334 -35.88 18.77 -11.44
N PRO A 335 -35.98 19.98 -10.87
CA PRO A 335 -36.31 21.19 -11.62
C PRO A 335 -35.25 21.53 -12.67
N GLU A 336 -35.69 21.96 -13.85
CA GLU A 336 -34.79 22.37 -14.94
C GLU A 336 -33.85 23.51 -14.54
N THR A 337 -34.37 24.49 -13.79
CA THR A 337 -33.58 25.61 -13.26
C THR A 337 -32.42 25.15 -12.39
N TRP A 338 -32.61 24.09 -11.60
CA TRP A 338 -31.55 23.51 -10.80
C TRP A 338 -30.51 22.79 -11.69
N ARG A 339 -30.95 22.05 -12.72
CA ARG A 339 -30.02 21.38 -13.66
C ARG A 339 -29.12 22.38 -14.35
N GLN A 340 -29.69 23.47 -14.88
CA GLN A 340 -28.90 24.51 -15.56
C GLN A 340 -27.91 25.18 -14.60
N GLN A 341 -28.34 25.52 -13.38
CA GLN A 341 -27.46 26.07 -12.33
C GLN A 341 -26.33 25.11 -11.97
N PHE A 342 -26.62 23.80 -11.89
CA PHE A 342 -25.61 22.79 -11.60
C PHE A 342 -24.59 22.65 -12.75
N LEU A 343 -25.05 22.60 -14.00
CA LEU A 343 -24.18 22.56 -15.18
C LEU A 343 -23.27 23.79 -15.22
N GLN A 344 -23.81 24.98 -14.94
CA GLN A 344 -23.04 26.22 -14.89
C GLN A 344 -22.01 26.21 -13.75
N ALA A 345 -22.42 25.82 -12.54
CA ALA A 345 -21.56 25.81 -11.36
C ALA A 345 -20.41 24.79 -11.45
N GLN A 346 -20.62 23.68 -12.16
CA GLN A 346 -19.59 22.67 -12.43
C GLN A 346 -18.85 22.88 -13.76
N HIS A 347 -19.15 23.96 -14.48
CA HIS A 347 -18.58 24.27 -15.80
C HIS A 347 -18.72 23.11 -16.81
N VAL A 348 -19.85 22.40 -16.76
CA VAL A 348 -20.11 21.25 -17.63
C VAL A 348 -20.24 21.72 -19.08
N ALA A 349 -19.47 21.09 -19.96
CA ALA A 349 -19.53 21.29 -21.40
C ALA A 349 -20.17 20.10 -22.10
N TYR A 350 -20.04 18.89 -21.52
CA TYR A 350 -20.62 17.68 -22.10
C TYR A 350 -21.46 16.91 -21.08
N VAL A 351 -22.64 16.44 -21.50
CA VAL A 351 -23.48 15.52 -20.74
C VAL A 351 -23.51 14.18 -21.46
N TRP A 352 -23.09 13.14 -20.76
CA TRP A 352 -23.15 11.77 -21.26
C TRP A 352 -24.49 11.14 -20.89
N TYR A 353 -25.17 10.51 -21.83
CA TYR A 353 -26.41 9.80 -21.56
C TYR A 353 -26.36 8.39 -22.15
N GLY A 354 -26.15 7.40 -21.29
CA GLY A 354 -26.16 5.99 -21.64
C GLY A 354 -26.93 5.13 -20.63
N PRO A 355 -26.79 3.80 -20.68
CA PRO A 355 -27.54 2.89 -19.80
C PRO A 355 -27.36 3.14 -18.30
N ARG A 356 -26.19 3.65 -17.88
CA ARG A 356 -25.91 3.96 -16.46
C ARG A 356 -26.63 5.22 -16.02
N GLU A 357 -26.63 6.24 -16.84
CA GLU A 357 -27.31 7.50 -16.55
C GLU A 357 -28.83 7.32 -16.57
N GLN A 358 -29.34 6.50 -17.48
CA GLN A 358 -30.75 6.06 -17.49
C GLN A 358 -31.14 5.29 -16.21
N ALA A 359 -30.20 4.56 -15.61
CA ALA A 359 -30.45 3.85 -14.35
C ALA A 359 -30.50 4.79 -13.13
N LEU A 360 -29.98 6.02 -13.23
CA LEU A 360 -30.03 7.02 -12.15
C LEU A 360 -31.40 7.72 -12.07
N GLY A 361 -32.18 7.75 -13.15
CA GLY A 361 -33.52 8.31 -13.14
C GLY A 361 -34.11 8.55 -14.53
N GLY A 362 -35.29 9.17 -14.56
CA GLY A 362 -36.06 9.42 -15.78
C GLY A 362 -35.82 10.78 -16.43
N PHE A 363 -34.65 11.39 -16.26
CA PHE A 363 -34.32 12.61 -17.00
C PHE A 363 -34.24 12.31 -18.50
N ASP A 364 -35.00 13.07 -19.29
CA ASP A 364 -34.97 12.99 -20.75
C ASP A 364 -34.20 14.19 -21.35
N PRO A 365 -32.94 14.01 -21.75
CA PRO A 365 -32.12 15.09 -22.31
C PRO A 365 -32.62 15.61 -23.66
N GLU A 366 -33.45 14.85 -24.41
CA GLU A 366 -34.00 15.33 -25.68
C GLU A 366 -35.01 16.47 -25.48
N THR A 367 -35.62 16.55 -24.30
CA THR A 367 -36.54 17.66 -23.95
C THR A 367 -35.81 18.92 -23.45
N ALA A 368 -34.52 18.82 -23.14
CA ALA A 368 -33.75 19.91 -22.57
C ALA A 368 -33.16 20.80 -23.68
N VAL A 369 -33.73 21.99 -23.88
CA VAL A 369 -33.37 22.91 -24.97
C VAL A 369 -31.91 23.39 -24.92
N TYR A 370 -31.30 23.36 -23.73
CA TYR A 370 -29.90 23.73 -23.49
C TYR A 370 -28.90 22.59 -23.77
N LEU A 371 -29.36 21.43 -24.25
CA LEU A 371 -28.52 20.28 -24.62
C LEU A 371 -28.64 20.01 -26.12
N GLN A 372 -27.50 20.00 -26.82
CA GLN A 372 -27.43 19.67 -28.25
C GLN A 372 -26.67 18.37 -28.44
N PRO A 373 -27.25 17.35 -29.10
CA PRO A 373 -26.54 16.09 -29.35
C PRO A 373 -25.37 16.31 -30.32
N ILE A 374 -24.16 15.93 -29.91
CA ILE A 374 -22.93 16.04 -30.71
C ILE A 374 -22.38 14.68 -31.15
N TYR A 375 -22.80 13.62 -30.47
CA TYR A 375 -22.48 12.24 -30.81
C TYR A 375 -23.64 11.35 -30.39
N ALA A 376 -23.95 10.34 -31.21
CA ALA A 376 -24.90 9.29 -30.85
C ALA A 376 -24.46 7.96 -31.46
N ASN A 377 -24.61 6.89 -30.68
CA ASN A 377 -24.58 5.52 -31.16
C ASN A 377 -25.85 4.79 -30.69
N THR A 378 -25.86 3.45 -30.79
CA THR A 378 -27.02 2.63 -30.45
C THR A 378 -27.53 2.79 -29.02
N THR A 379 -26.68 3.13 -28.05
CA THR A 379 -27.05 3.18 -26.63
C THR A 379 -26.61 4.44 -25.90
N ILE A 380 -25.71 5.22 -26.48
CA ILE A 380 -25.09 6.39 -25.84
C ILE A 380 -25.25 7.61 -26.74
N THR A 381 -25.69 8.71 -26.13
CA THR A 381 -25.69 10.05 -26.72
C THR A 381 -24.83 10.97 -25.85
N ILE A 382 -23.97 11.76 -26.48
CA ILE A 382 -23.22 12.83 -25.81
C ILE A 382 -23.81 14.15 -26.28
N TYR A 383 -24.18 14.99 -25.32
CA TYR A 383 -24.75 16.31 -25.56
C TYR A 383 -23.71 17.39 -25.21
N SER A 384 -23.58 18.42 -26.03
CA SER A 384 -22.95 19.67 -25.62
C SER A 384 -23.95 20.55 -24.87
N VAL A 385 -23.46 21.26 -23.86
CA VAL A 385 -24.23 22.25 -23.11
C VAL A 385 -24.10 23.60 -23.81
N ASP A 386 -25.21 24.16 -24.29
CA ASP A 386 -25.24 25.51 -24.83
C ASP A 386 -25.15 26.53 -23.68
N GLN A 387 -23.98 27.15 -23.50
CA GLN A 387 -23.77 28.19 -22.49
C GLN A 387 -24.32 29.56 -22.93
N THR A 388 -25.46 29.58 -23.63
CA THR A 388 -26.08 30.85 -24.01
C THR A 388 -26.69 31.47 -22.75
N PRO A 389 -26.27 32.68 -22.34
CA PRO A 389 -26.72 33.31 -21.10
C PRO A 389 -28.21 33.65 -21.08
#